data_AF-A0A7V3FZQ5-F1
#
_entry.id   AF-A0A7V3FZQ5-F1
#
_cell.length_a   1.000
_cell.length_b   1.000
_cell.length_c   1.000
_cell.angle_alpha   90.00
_cell.angle_beta   90.00
_cell.angle_gamma   90.00
#
_symmetry.space_group_name_H-M   'P 1'
#
loop_
_entity.id
_entity.type
_entity.pdbx_description
1 polymer ?
#
loop_
_entity_poly.entity_id
_entity_poly.type
_entity_poly.pdbx_seq_one_letter_code
_entity_poly.pdbx_strand_id
1 'polypeptide(L)'
;MADNEQDVRLAILNTLLTTPHRQLDSAWPIHQEMCQSDPRFYVRLGAWYFDEGDVRDHKELFIINLILSDFEGHREVGLALLRQLPPYQVARVVDFIKGKRQTIKVKVKDNKEPVEKIEKFGLFRNPPRSLRTEVMRYLKEREAEPEWFDGCVLVARKAMKRLYAVLHVPPGERAQKVLFEEAPPADSRLAALKALARAGNPEEQARVIRENALPYRVAATVVTSMTPPVLAALIDRMTPQELINTLGAL
;
A
#
# COMPACT_ATOMS: atom_id res chain seq x y z
N MET A 1 37.66 22.17 -11.92
CA MET A 1 36.33 21.71 -12.35
C MET A 1 35.58 21.37 -11.09
N ALA A 2 34.62 22.22 -10.73
CA ALA A 2 33.88 22.14 -9.49
C ALA A 2 32.54 21.45 -9.81
N ASP A 3 32.57 20.12 -9.94
CA ASP A 3 31.36 19.28 -9.98
C ASP A 3 30.80 19.25 -8.56
N ASN A 4 30.10 20.34 -8.23
CA ASN A 4 29.73 20.73 -6.87
C ASN A 4 28.42 20.08 -6.43
N GLU A 5 28.34 19.77 -5.14
CA GLU A 5 27.17 19.43 -4.30
C GLU A 5 25.79 20.02 -4.70
N GLN A 6 25.78 21.15 -5.43
CA GLN A 6 24.59 21.75 -6.03
C GLN A 6 23.88 20.83 -7.03
N ASP A 7 24.60 20.03 -7.82
CA ASP A 7 24.00 19.23 -8.90
C ASP A 7 23.16 18.07 -8.34
N VAL A 8 23.69 17.31 -7.37
CA VAL A 8 22.99 16.17 -6.76
C VAL A 8 21.77 16.63 -5.94
N ARG A 9 21.88 17.75 -5.22
CA ARG A 9 20.75 18.34 -4.47
C ARG A 9 19.65 18.86 -5.42
N LEU A 10 20.03 19.48 -6.53
CA LEU A 10 19.06 19.91 -7.54
C LEU A 10 18.38 18.69 -8.19
N ALA A 11 19.14 17.65 -8.50
CA ALA A 11 18.62 16.42 -9.11
C ALA A 11 17.57 15.74 -8.22
N ILE A 12 17.83 15.60 -6.91
CA ILE A 12 16.84 15.02 -5.98
C ILE A 12 15.59 15.89 -5.89
N LEU A 13 15.72 17.23 -5.79
CA LEU A 13 14.58 18.13 -5.72
C LEU A 13 13.74 18.08 -7.01
N ASN A 14 14.39 18.03 -8.18
CA ASN A 14 13.71 17.87 -9.46
C ASN A 14 12.96 16.54 -9.54
N THR A 15 13.50 15.47 -8.95
CA THR A 15 12.79 14.18 -8.94
C THR A 15 11.49 14.29 -8.16
N LEU A 16 11.48 15.00 -7.02
CA LEU A 16 10.29 15.18 -6.18
C LEU A 16 9.16 15.96 -6.86
N LEU A 17 9.45 16.71 -7.92
CA LEU A 17 8.45 17.42 -8.75
C LEU A 17 7.75 16.49 -9.75
N THR A 18 8.23 15.25 -9.89
CA THR A 18 7.69 14.27 -10.82
C THR A 18 6.99 13.14 -10.08
N THR A 19 6.06 12.45 -10.74
CA THR A 19 5.46 11.24 -10.19
C THR A 19 6.03 10.03 -10.92
N PRO A 20 6.76 9.12 -10.25
CA PRO A 20 7.31 7.92 -10.89
C PRO A 20 6.25 6.94 -11.43
N HIS A 21 4.96 7.12 -11.11
CA HIS A 21 3.85 6.26 -11.56
C HIS A 21 4.14 4.76 -11.34
N ARG A 22 4.70 4.43 -10.19
CA ARG A 22 5.14 3.09 -9.78
C ARG A 22 6.39 2.54 -10.45
N GLN A 23 7.06 3.33 -11.29
CA GLN A 23 8.35 3.01 -11.91
C GLN A 23 9.49 3.48 -11.01
N LEU A 24 9.61 2.86 -9.84
CA LEU A 24 10.62 3.26 -8.86
C LEU A 24 12.06 3.11 -9.39
N ASP A 25 12.30 2.22 -10.36
CA ASP A 25 13.62 1.95 -10.93
C ASP A 25 14.26 3.19 -11.60
N SER A 26 13.47 4.15 -12.10
CA SER A 26 14.02 5.37 -12.73
C SER A 26 14.47 6.41 -11.71
N ALA A 27 13.71 6.57 -10.62
CA ALA A 27 14.00 7.55 -9.58
C ALA A 27 14.94 7.01 -8.49
N TRP A 28 15.01 5.69 -8.31
CA TRP A 28 15.83 5.08 -7.27
C TRP A 28 17.32 5.43 -7.35
N PRO A 29 18.00 5.43 -8.52
CA PRO A 29 19.41 5.78 -8.61
C PRO A 29 19.72 7.18 -8.07
N ILE A 30 18.86 8.16 -8.34
CA ILE A 30 19.02 9.54 -7.86
C ILE A 30 18.88 9.61 -6.34
N HIS A 31 17.88 8.91 -5.79
CA HIS A 31 17.72 8.79 -4.34
C HIS A 31 18.90 8.07 -3.68
N GLN A 32 19.44 7.03 -4.32
CA GLN A 32 20.57 6.26 -3.80
C GLN A 32 21.83 7.11 -3.78
N GLU A 33 22.12 7.82 -4.87
CA GLU A 33 23.26 8.73 -4.98
C GLU A 33 23.19 9.82 -3.91
N MET A 34 22.03 10.47 -3.75
CA MET A 34 21.87 11.49 -2.71
C MET A 34 22.05 10.93 -1.29
N CYS A 35 21.53 9.72 -1.02
CA CYS A 35 21.69 9.05 0.27
C CYS A 35 23.16 8.72 0.58
N GLN A 36 23.98 8.43 -0.43
CA GLN A 36 25.40 8.12 -0.29
C GLN A 36 26.27 9.38 -0.20
N SER A 37 26.00 10.38 -1.03
CA SER A 37 26.80 11.60 -1.13
C SER A 37 26.55 12.57 0.03
N ASP A 38 25.31 12.67 0.51
CA ASP A 38 24.95 13.52 1.65
C ASP A 38 23.89 12.85 2.54
N PRO A 39 24.29 11.85 3.33
CA PRO A 39 23.38 11.06 4.16
C PRO A 39 22.63 11.92 5.19
N ARG A 40 23.32 12.91 5.78
CA ARG A 40 22.75 13.78 6.82
C ARG A 40 21.62 14.66 6.28
N PHE A 41 21.78 15.17 5.06
CA PHE A 41 20.68 15.86 4.40
C PHE A 41 19.57 14.89 3.99
N TYR A 42 19.91 13.75 3.39
CA TYR A 42 18.94 12.82 2.85
C TYR A 42 17.92 12.34 3.89
N VAL A 43 18.37 12.00 5.10
CA VAL A 43 17.46 11.57 6.18
C VAL A 43 16.53 12.69 6.64
N ARG A 44 17.01 13.94 6.70
CA ARG A 44 16.18 15.10 7.07
C ARG A 44 15.17 15.43 5.97
N LEU A 45 15.60 15.38 4.72
CA LEU A 45 14.70 15.55 3.58
C LEU A 45 13.64 14.45 3.57
N GLY A 46 14.00 13.20 3.84
CA GLY A 46 13.06 12.09 3.91
C GLY A 46 12.03 12.24 5.04
N ALA A 47 12.46 12.71 6.21
CA ALA A 47 11.55 13.02 7.32
C ALA A 47 10.59 14.17 6.95
N TRP A 48 11.12 15.28 6.45
CA TRP A 48 10.32 16.42 5.98
C TRP A 48 9.33 16.02 4.88
N TYR A 49 9.75 15.21 3.91
CA TYR A 49 8.89 14.75 2.82
C TYR A 49 7.79 13.80 3.30
N PHE A 50 7.98 13.12 4.42
CA PHE A 50 6.95 12.28 5.00
C PHE A 50 5.78 13.11 5.54
N ASP A 51 6.09 14.25 6.12
CA ASP A 51 5.11 15.18 6.70
C ASP A 51 4.47 16.05 5.60
N GLU A 52 5.27 16.60 4.68
CA GLU A 52 4.84 17.63 3.73
C GLU A 52 4.67 17.14 2.28
N GLY A 53 5.21 15.96 1.94
CA GLY A 53 5.20 15.44 0.58
C GLY A 53 3.93 14.67 0.22
N ASP A 54 3.47 14.84 -1.02
CA ASP A 54 2.24 14.19 -1.52
C ASP A 54 2.50 12.90 -2.31
N VAL A 55 3.67 12.76 -2.95
CA VAL A 55 3.93 11.66 -3.87
C VAL A 55 4.38 10.42 -3.11
N ARG A 56 3.47 9.46 -2.99
CA ARG A 56 3.68 8.17 -2.29
C ARG A 56 4.93 7.42 -2.75
N ASP A 57 5.22 7.41 -4.05
CA ASP A 57 6.38 6.69 -4.60
C ASP A 57 7.71 7.24 -4.05
N HIS A 58 7.81 8.54 -3.77
CA HIS A 58 9.00 9.12 -3.11
C HIS A 58 9.09 8.75 -1.63
N LYS A 59 7.97 8.67 -0.91
CA LYS A 59 7.93 8.13 0.47
C LYS A 59 8.46 6.70 0.50
N GLU A 60 8.03 5.86 -0.45
CA GLU A 60 8.54 4.50 -0.62
C GLU A 60 10.07 4.50 -0.85
N LEU A 61 10.59 5.37 -1.73
CA LEU A 61 12.02 5.47 -2.06
C LEU A 61 12.89 5.95 -0.89
N PHE A 62 12.44 6.94 -0.11
CA PHE A 62 13.15 7.37 1.10
C PHE A 62 13.31 6.22 2.07
N ILE A 63 12.23 5.49 2.36
CA ILE A 63 12.27 4.32 3.25
C ILE A 63 13.23 3.26 2.72
N ILE A 64 13.14 2.92 1.43
CA ILE A 64 14.01 1.90 0.81
C ILE A 64 15.48 2.26 1.02
N ASN A 65 15.86 3.50 0.71
CA ASN A 65 17.24 3.95 0.82
C ASN A 65 17.71 4.05 2.27
N LEU A 66 16.87 4.54 3.19
CA LEU A 66 17.21 4.62 4.62
C LEU A 66 17.40 3.23 5.25
N ILE A 67 16.52 2.27 4.94
CA ILE A 67 16.62 0.90 5.46
C ILE A 67 17.87 0.17 4.95
N LEU A 68 18.24 0.41 3.69
CA LEU A 68 19.39 -0.20 3.02
C LEU A 68 20.70 0.58 3.23
N SER A 69 20.67 1.76 3.84
CA SER A 69 21.85 2.56 4.10
C SER A 69 22.73 1.93 5.19
N ASP A 70 24.03 2.14 5.08
CA ASP A 70 25.03 1.78 6.08
C ASP A 70 25.36 2.96 7.01
N PHE A 71 24.78 4.14 6.77
CA PHE A 71 24.97 5.31 7.65
C PHE A 71 24.23 5.11 8.98
N GLU A 72 24.91 5.45 10.07
CA GLU A 72 24.39 5.28 11.43
C GLU A 72 23.06 6.01 11.63
N GLY A 73 22.06 5.32 12.20
CA GLY A 73 20.73 5.87 12.48
C GLY A 73 19.76 5.89 11.30
N HIS A 74 20.22 5.75 10.05
CA HIS A 74 19.32 5.77 8.88
C HIS A 74 18.30 4.65 8.93
N ARG A 75 18.74 3.44 9.32
CA ARG A 75 17.89 2.26 9.31
C ARG A 75 16.73 2.41 10.28
N GLU A 76 17.00 2.93 11.47
CA GLU A 76 16.02 3.18 12.52
C GLU A 76 14.96 4.19 12.04
N VAL A 77 15.39 5.28 11.40
CA VAL A 77 14.48 6.27 10.82
C VAL A 77 13.64 5.65 9.70
N GLY A 78 14.26 4.92 8.76
CA GLY A 78 13.54 4.26 7.67
C GLY A 78 12.48 3.26 8.18
N LEU A 79 12.78 2.53 9.25
CA LEU A 79 11.83 1.61 9.89
C LEU A 79 10.70 2.36 10.61
N ALA A 80 10.99 3.48 11.28
CA ALA A 80 9.99 4.32 11.92
C ALA A 80 9.00 4.91 10.88
N LEU A 81 9.52 5.43 9.76
CA LEU A 81 8.69 5.94 8.67
C LEU A 81 7.85 4.84 8.02
N LEU A 82 8.40 3.62 7.88
CA LEU A 82 7.67 2.47 7.32
C LEU A 82 6.40 2.13 8.12
N ARG A 83 6.41 2.30 9.45
CA ARG A 83 5.23 2.02 10.29
C ARG A 83 4.03 2.93 10.00
N GLN A 84 4.28 4.12 9.46
CA GLN A 84 3.24 5.08 9.10
C GLN A 84 2.54 4.72 7.79
N LEU A 85 3.15 3.85 6.98
CA LEU A 85 2.61 3.48 5.69
C LEU A 85 1.38 2.55 5.80
N PRO A 86 0.40 2.70 4.90
CA PRO A 86 -0.66 1.70 4.77
C PRO A 86 -0.10 0.38 4.19
N PRO A 87 -0.77 -0.77 4.42
CA PRO A 87 -0.21 -2.08 4.08
C PRO A 87 0.20 -2.26 2.61
N TYR A 88 -0.52 -1.63 1.68
CA TYR A 88 -0.19 -1.71 0.26
C TYR A 88 1.14 -1.02 -0.08
N GLN A 89 1.52 0.06 0.62
CA GLN A 89 2.81 0.72 0.40
C GLN A 89 3.94 -0.06 1.11
N VAL A 90 3.69 -0.61 2.31
CA VAL A 90 4.64 -1.51 2.98
C VAL A 90 4.98 -2.71 2.08
N ALA A 91 3.96 -3.32 1.46
CA ALA A 91 4.16 -4.40 0.50
C ALA A 91 5.01 -3.97 -0.71
N ARG A 92 4.81 -2.75 -1.22
CA ARG A 92 5.60 -2.22 -2.34
C ARG A 92 7.06 -1.97 -1.97
N VAL A 93 7.34 -1.45 -0.78
CA VAL A 93 8.72 -1.33 -0.26
C VAL A 93 9.39 -2.70 -0.21
N VAL A 94 8.72 -3.70 0.39
CA VAL A 94 9.26 -5.06 0.49
C VAL A 94 9.47 -5.70 -0.88
N ASP A 95 8.50 -5.57 -1.78
CA ASP A 95 8.56 -6.12 -3.14
C ASP A 95 9.64 -5.43 -3.99
N PHE A 96 9.86 -4.12 -3.82
CA PHE A 96 10.93 -3.41 -4.52
C PHE A 96 12.31 -3.89 -4.04
N ILE A 97 12.51 -4.06 -2.73
CA ILE A 97 13.78 -4.58 -2.20
C ILE A 97 14.02 -6.03 -2.68
N LYS A 98 13.02 -6.92 -2.52
CA LYS A 98 13.14 -8.33 -2.89
C LYS A 98 13.20 -8.56 -4.40
N GLY A 99 12.67 -7.60 -5.17
CA GLY A 99 12.46 -7.71 -6.60
C GLY A 99 11.29 -8.63 -6.96
N LYS A 100 10.70 -8.39 -8.13
CA LYS A 100 9.69 -9.26 -8.75
C LYS A 100 10.01 -9.46 -10.23
N ARG A 101 9.63 -10.63 -10.75
CA ARG A 101 9.64 -10.92 -12.18
C ARG A 101 8.20 -10.84 -12.67
N GLN A 102 7.94 -10.03 -13.68
CA GLN A 102 6.61 -9.86 -14.25
C GLN A 102 6.64 -10.27 -15.72
N THR A 103 5.78 -11.22 -16.09
CA THR A 103 5.56 -11.57 -17.50
C THR A 103 4.59 -10.57 -18.09
N ILE A 104 5.02 -9.87 -19.14
CA ILE A 104 4.24 -8.89 -19.88
C ILE A 104 4.05 -9.42 -21.29
N LYS A 105 2.80 -9.36 -21.79
CA LYS A 105 2.48 -9.66 -23.18
C LYS A 105 2.71 -8.42 -24.02
N VAL A 106 3.71 -8.46 -24.90
CA VAL A 106 4.06 -7.34 -25.78
C VAL A 106 3.56 -7.66 -27.19
N LYS A 107 2.77 -6.75 -27.77
CA LYS A 107 2.42 -6.82 -29.18
C LYS A 107 3.60 -6.32 -30.01
N VAL A 108 4.20 -7.20 -30.81
CA VAL A 108 5.26 -6.83 -31.75
C VAL A 108 4.61 -6.28 -33.01
N LYS A 109 5.10 -5.14 -33.53
CA LYS A 109 4.50 -4.44 -34.69
C LYS A 109 4.34 -5.32 -35.93
N ASP A 110 5.15 -6.37 -36.07
CA ASP A 110 5.19 -7.24 -37.25
C ASP A 110 4.56 -8.63 -37.04
N ASN A 111 4.08 -8.97 -35.84
CA ASN A 111 3.48 -10.28 -35.55
C ASN A 111 2.09 -10.13 -34.89
N LYS A 112 1.09 -10.84 -35.43
CA LYS A 112 -0.29 -10.82 -34.88
C LYS A 112 -0.39 -11.45 -33.49
N GLU A 113 0.59 -12.26 -33.09
CA GLU A 113 0.60 -12.93 -31.79
C GLU A 113 1.46 -12.20 -30.75
N PRO A 114 0.95 -11.97 -29.53
CA PRO A 114 1.69 -11.30 -28.47
C PRO A 114 2.83 -12.19 -27.95
N VAL A 115 4.04 -11.63 -27.86
CA VAL A 115 5.21 -12.31 -27.30
C VAL A 115 5.27 -12.05 -25.79
N GLU A 116 5.53 -13.10 -25.00
CA GLU A 116 5.73 -12.98 -23.57
C GLU A 116 7.17 -12.52 -23.27
N LYS A 117 7.32 -11.37 -22.62
CA LYS A 117 8.60 -10.84 -22.16
C LYS A 117 8.62 -10.82 -20.63
N ILE A 118 9.67 -11.37 -20.04
CA ILE A 118 9.87 -11.31 -18.58
C ILE A 118 10.64 -10.03 -18.26
N GLU A 119 10.00 -9.11 -17.55
CA GLU A 119 10.66 -7.92 -17.01
C GLU A 119 11.00 -8.11 -15.53
N LYS A 120 12.21 -7.68 -15.17
CA LYS A 120 12.71 -7.66 -13.80
C LYS A 120 12.46 -6.28 -13.22
N PHE A 121 11.85 -6.23 -12.04
CA PHE A 121 11.54 -4.98 -11.33
C PHE A 121 12.09 -5.05 -9.91
N GLY A 122 12.70 -3.97 -9.42
CA GLY A 122 13.27 -3.87 -8.08
C GLY A 122 14.72 -4.35 -7.96
N LEU A 123 15.22 -4.37 -6.72
CA LEU A 123 16.65 -4.47 -6.41
C LEU A 123 17.19 -5.89 -6.34
N PHE A 124 16.32 -6.90 -6.23
CA PHE A 124 16.70 -8.31 -6.06
C PHE A 124 17.66 -8.56 -4.88
N ARG A 125 17.46 -7.81 -3.78
CA ARG A 125 18.23 -7.94 -2.54
C ARG A 125 17.41 -8.68 -1.48
N ASN A 126 18.11 -9.35 -0.56
CA ASN A 126 17.44 -9.92 0.61
C ASN A 126 17.02 -8.79 1.57
N PRO A 127 15.74 -8.72 1.98
CA PRO A 127 15.30 -7.77 3.00
C PRO A 127 16.12 -7.92 4.29
N PRO A 128 16.62 -6.82 4.88
CA PRO A 128 17.33 -6.88 6.16
C PRO A 128 16.48 -7.53 7.26
N ARG A 129 17.13 -8.21 8.22
CA ARG A 129 16.44 -8.84 9.36
C ARG A 129 15.62 -7.84 10.17
N SER A 130 16.13 -6.62 10.31
CA SER A 130 15.41 -5.52 10.98
C SER A 130 14.10 -5.18 10.27
N LEU A 131 14.10 -5.05 8.95
CA LEU A 131 12.88 -4.84 8.15
C LEU A 131 11.89 -5.99 8.33
N ARG A 132 12.35 -7.25 8.26
CA ARG A 132 11.47 -8.41 8.50
C ARG A 132 10.85 -8.37 9.90
N THR A 133 11.65 -8.03 10.91
CA THR A 133 11.21 -7.93 12.31
C THR A 133 10.17 -6.82 12.47
N GLU A 134 10.41 -5.66 11.86
CA GLU A 134 9.51 -4.52 11.97
C GLU A 134 8.20 -4.74 11.21
N VAL A 135 8.23 -5.37 10.03
CA VAL A 135 6.99 -5.74 9.32
C VAL A 135 6.21 -6.80 10.09
N MET A 136 6.87 -7.76 10.74
CA MET A 136 6.20 -8.71 11.62
C MET A 136 5.52 -8.01 12.80
N ARG A 137 6.21 -7.06 13.44
CA ARG A 137 5.65 -6.25 14.53
C ARG A 137 4.45 -5.44 14.04
N TYR A 138 4.61 -4.74 12.92
CA TYR A 138 3.53 -4.02 12.24
C TYR A 138 2.31 -4.92 12.05
N LEU A 139 2.44 -6.08 11.41
CA LEU A 139 1.31 -6.99 11.18
C LEU A 139 0.64 -7.46 12.47
N LYS A 140 1.42 -7.81 13.50
CA LYS A 140 0.88 -8.25 14.80
C LYS A 140 0.11 -7.15 15.53
N GLU A 141 0.65 -5.93 15.57
CA GLU A 141 -0.03 -4.79 16.18
C GLU A 141 -1.33 -4.46 15.44
N ARG A 142 -1.31 -4.56 14.11
CA ARG A 142 -2.52 -4.39 13.30
C ARG A 142 -3.56 -5.47 13.57
N GLU A 143 -3.15 -6.74 13.66
CA GLU A 143 -4.04 -7.84 14.03
C GLU A 143 -4.67 -7.67 15.43
N ALA A 144 -3.95 -7.04 16.36
CA ALA A 144 -4.45 -6.76 17.71
C ALA A 144 -5.58 -5.72 17.75
N GLU A 145 -5.80 -4.98 16.66
CA GLU A 145 -6.93 -4.07 16.48
C GLU A 145 -7.89 -4.62 15.41
N PRO A 146 -8.90 -5.43 15.78
CA PRO A 146 -9.75 -6.17 14.84
C PRO A 146 -10.43 -5.28 13.78
N GLU A 147 -10.94 -4.13 14.21
CA GLU A 147 -11.59 -3.18 13.32
C GLU A 147 -10.61 -2.64 12.27
N TRP A 148 -9.45 -2.17 12.73
CA TRP A 148 -8.43 -1.63 11.85
C TRP A 148 -7.94 -2.69 10.86
N PHE A 149 -7.68 -3.91 11.36
CA PHE A 149 -7.25 -5.05 10.56
C PHE A 149 -8.26 -5.34 9.44
N ASP A 150 -9.53 -5.50 9.79
CA ASP A 150 -10.58 -5.83 8.83
C ASP A 150 -10.75 -4.72 7.78
N GLY A 151 -10.70 -3.45 8.19
CA GLY A 151 -10.73 -2.31 7.26
C GLY A 151 -9.58 -2.36 6.26
N CYS A 152 -8.38 -2.71 6.71
CA CYS A 152 -7.23 -2.89 5.83
C CYS A 152 -7.37 -4.11 4.92
N VAL A 153 -7.96 -5.20 5.39
CA VAL A 153 -8.22 -6.35 4.53
C VAL A 153 -9.22 -6.00 3.43
N LEU A 154 -10.29 -5.27 3.73
CA LEU A 154 -11.28 -4.87 2.73
C LEU A 154 -10.67 -4.10 1.54
N VAL A 155 -9.69 -3.24 1.81
CA VAL A 155 -9.06 -2.40 0.78
C VAL A 155 -7.79 -3.03 0.19
N ALA A 156 -7.01 -3.73 1.01
CA ALA A 156 -5.64 -4.15 0.71
C ALA A 156 -5.37 -5.65 0.95
N ARG A 157 -6.39 -6.52 0.85
CA ARG A 157 -6.28 -7.99 1.06
C ARG A 157 -5.06 -8.62 0.40
N LYS A 158 -4.81 -8.29 -0.87
CA LYS A 158 -3.68 -8.85 -1.64
C LYS A 158 -2.32 -8.46 -1.05
N ALA A 159 -2.17 -7.20 -0.64
CA ALA A 159 -0.94 -6.71 -0.03
C ALA A 159 -0.70 -7.35 1.34
N MET A 160 -1.76 -7.47 2.16
CA MET A 160 -1.67 -8.17 3.45
C MET A 160 -1.21 -9.62 3.28
N LYS A 161 -1.87 -10.42 2.41
CA LYS A 161 -1.45 -11.80 2.10
C LYS A 161 0.00 -11.86 1.60
N ARG A 162 0.38 -10.93 0.73
CA ARG A 162 1.74 -10.83 0.19
C ARG A 162 2.77 -10.62 1.30
N LEU A 163 2.51 -9.73 2.26
CA LEU A 163 3.44 -9.47 3.37
C LEU A 163 3.69 -10.73 4.22
N TYR A 164 2.62 -11.44 4.63
CA TYR A 164 2.78 -12.71 5.37
C TYR A 164 3.57 -13.74 4.57
N ALA A 165 3.24 -13.93 3.29
CA ALA A 165 3.86 -14.94 2.44
C ALA A 165 5.33 -14.63 2.14
N VAL A 166 5.64 -13.39 1.75
CA VAL A 166 6.99 -12.99 1.31
C VAL A 166 8.00 -13.05 2.43
N LEU A 167 7.58 -12.63 3.61
CA LEU A 167 8.41 -12.55 4.78
C LEU A 167 8.22 -13.76 5.68
N HIS A 168 7.49 -14.79 5.24
CA HIS A 168 7.20 -16.02 6.00
C HIS A 168 6.84 -15.70 7.46
N VAL A 169 5.93 -14.75 7.65
CA VAL A 169 5.40 -14.36 8.96
C VAL A 169 4.24 -15.30 9.26
N PRO A 170 4.24 -16.00 10.41
CA PRO A 170 3.09 -16.81 10.81
C PRO A 170 1.91 -15.87 11.13
N PRO A 171 0.75 -16.03 10.48
CA PRO A 171 -0.44 -15.25 10.80
C PRO A 171 -0.98 -15.63 12.19
N GLY A 172 -1.57 -14.68 12.91
CA GLY A 172 -2.39 -15.00 14.08
C GLY A 172 -3.73 -15.60 13.67
N GLU A 173 -4.54 -15.99 14.67
CA GLU A 173 -5.80 -16.70 14.44
C GLU A 173 -6.77 -15.90 13.54
N ARG A 174 -6.93 -14.60 13.81
CA ARG A 174 -7.83 -13.74 13.01
C ARG A 174 -7.31 -13.61 11.58
N ALA A 175 -6.02 -13.32 11.40
CA ALA A 175 -5.44 -13.21 10.06
C ALA A 175 -5.53 -14.52 9.28
N GLN A 176 -5.32 -15.66 9.93
CA GLN A 176 -5.45 -16.99 9.35
C GLN A 176 -6.88 -17.20 8.81
N LYS A 177 -7.89 -17.02 9.67
CA LYS A 177 -9.32 -17.15 9.32
C LYS A 177 -9.74 -16.21 8.20
N VAL A 178 -9.34 -14.94 8.27
CA VAL A 178 -9.78 -13.87 7.36
C VAL A 178 -9.06 -13.92 6.01
N LEU A 179 -7.73 -14.07 6.00
CA LEU A 179 -6.92 -13.94 4.79
C LEU A 179 -6.73 -15.25 4.02
N PHE A 180 -6.69 -16.37 4.73
CA PHE A 180 -6.28 -17.67 4.17
C PHE A 180 -7.41 -18.68 4.10
N GLU A 181 -8.21 -18.82 5.16
CA GLU A 181 -9.30 -19.82 5.23
C GLU A 181 -10.64 -19.30 4.69
N GLU A 182 -10.73 -17.99 4.47
CA GLU A 182 -11.97 -17.32 4.04
C GLU A 182 -13.15 -17.55 4.98
N ALA A 183 -12.87 -17.76 6.27
CA ALA A 183 -13.84 -17.97 7.34
C ALA A 183 -13.78 -16.81 8.35
N PRO A 184 -14.12 -15.56 7.93
CA PRO A 184 -14.01 -14.41 8.82
C PRO A 184 -14.88 -14.61 10.08
N PRO A 185 -14.39 -14.21 11.26
CA PRO A 185 -15.18 -14.21 12.50
C PRO A 185 -16.50 -13.44 12.35
N ALA A 186 -17.52 -13.80 13.14
CA ALA A 186 -18.85 -13.21 13.01
C ALA A 186 -18.87 -11.68 13.29
N ASP A 187 -17.98 -11.20 14.15
CA ASP A 187 -17.74 -9.79 14.46
C ASP A 187 -16.96 -9.04 13.37
N SER A 188 -16.56 -9.72 12.28
CA SER A 188 -15.73 -9.12 11.25
C SER A 188 -16.53 -8.31 10.22
N ARG A 189 -15.95 -7.19 9.77
CA ARG A 189 -16.51 -6.43 8.63
C ARG A 189 -16.58 -7.26 7.35
N LEU A 190 -15.74 -8.30 7.21
CA LEU A 190 -15.83 -9.23 6.09
C LEU A 190 -17.01 -10.18 6.21
N ALA A 191 -17.36 -10.62 7.43
CA ALA A 191 -18.56 -11.41 7.66
C ALA A 191 -19.81 -10.57 7.36
N ALA A 192 -19.82 -9.31 7.77
CA ALA A 192 -20.86 -8.34 7.41
C ALA A 192 -20.96 -8.13 5.89
N LEU A 193 -19.84 -8.03 5.17
CA LEU A 193 -19.85 -7.93 3.71
C LEU A 193 -20.44 -9.20 3.05
N LYS A 194 -20.15 -10.38 3.59
CA LYS A 194 -20.77 -11.64 3.12
C LYS A 194 -22.28 -11.67 3.42
N ALA A 195 -22.71 -11.12 4.55
CA ALA A 195 -24.12 -10.99 4.88
C ALA A 195 -24.82 -10.01 3.92
N LEU A 196 -24.19 -8.86 3.62
CA LEU A 196 -24.69 -7.89 2.64
C LEU A 196 -24.91 -8.52 1.25
N ALA A 197 -23.97 -9.35 0.81
CA ALA A 197 -24.05 -10.06 -0.46
C ALA A 197 -25.16 -11.13 -0.50
N ARG A 198 -25.57 -11.65 0.66
CA ARG A 198 -26.62 -12.67 0.81
C ARG A 198 -28.00 -12.09 1.08
N ALA A 199 -28.07 -10.84 1.53
CA ALA A 199 -29.32 -10.14 1.82
C ALA A 199 -30.20 -10.10 0.56
N GLY A 200 -31.47 -10.48 0.72
CA GLY A 200 -32.37 -10.69 -0.41
C GLY A 200 -33.07 -9.42 -0.91
N ASN A 201 -33.04 -8.34 -0.13
CA ASN A 201 -33.72 -7.08 -0.45
C ASN A 201 -32.91 -5.83 -0.05
N PRO A 202 -33.18 -4.67 -0.68
CA PRO A 202 -32.46 -3.42 -0.41
C PRO A 202 -32.59 -2.91 1.03
N GLU A 203 -33.72 -3.13 1.70
CA GLU A 203 -33.95 -2.70 3.09
C GLU A 203 -33.01 -3.43 4.07
N GLU A 204 -32.85 -4.74 3.87
CA GLU A 204 -31.91 -5.56 4.61
C GLU A 204 -30.47 -5.17 4.29
N GLN A 205 -30.15 -4.87 3.03
CA GLN A 205 -28.84 -4.36 2.65
C GLN A 205 -28.52 -3.03 3.36
N ALA A 206 -29.46 -2.08 3.39
CA ALA A 206 -29.30 -0.81 4.10
C ALA A 206 -29.09 -1.00 5.61
N ARG A 207 -29.81 -1.95 6.22
CA ARG A 207 -29.63 -2.32 7.63
C ARG A 207 -28.23 -2.85 7.90
N VAL A 208 -27.75 -3.81 7.11
CA VAL A 208 -26.42 -4.41 7.25
C VAL A 208 -25.31 -3.36 7.12
N ILE A 209 -25.44 -2.43 6.17
CA ILE A 209 -24.47 -1.32 5.98
C ILE A 209 -24.38 -0.45 7.23
N ARG A 210 -25.52 -0.05 7.81
CA ARG A 210 -25.57 0.80 9.00
C ARG A 210 -25.03 0.09 10.24
N GLU A 211 -25.49 -1.12 10.51
CA GLU A 211 -25.12 -1.89 11.71
C GLU A 211 -23.62 -2.21 11.75
N ASN A 212 -23.00 -2.48 10.59
CA ASN A 212 -21.61 -2.92 10.51
C ASN A 212 -20.64 -1.83 10.03
N ALA A 213 -21.13 -0.60 9.87
CA ALA A 213 -20.37 0.57 9.44
C ALA A 213 -19.51 0.29 8.19
N LEU A 214 -20.08 -0.36 7.16
CA LEU A 214 -19.32 -0.76 5.98
C LEU A 214 -18.88 0.46 5.15
N PRO A 215 -17.60 0.57 4.76
CA PRO A 215 -17.14 1.68 3.93
C PRO A 215 -17.84 1.73 2.57
N TYR A 216 -18.19 2.93 2.10
CA TYR A 216 -18.90 3.14 0.84
C TYR A 216 -18.30 2.36 -0.34
N ARG A 217 -16.99 2.51 -0.59
CA ARG A 217 -16.33 1.90 -1.77
C ARG A 217 -16.43 0.38 -1.81
N VAL A 218 -16.62 -0.24 -0.65
CA VAL A 218 -16.72 -1.69 -0.52
C VAL A 218 -18.18 -2.12 -0.58
N ALA A 219 -19.06 -1.41 0.13
CA ALA A 219 -20.48 -1.72 0.13
C ALA A 219 -21.12 -1.52 -1.26
N ALA A 220 -20.76 -0.45 -1.97
CA ALA A 220 -21.32 -0.10 -3.27
C ALA A 220 -21.04 -1.14 -4.37
N THR A 221 -20.02 -2.00 -4.22
CA THR A 221 -19.72 -3.06 -5.20
C THR A 221 -20.57 -4.31 -5.01
N VAL A 222 -21.28 -4.43 -3.88
CA VAL A 222 -22.06 -5.61 -3.49
C VAL A 222 -23.56 -5.32 -3.44
N VAL A 223 -23.95 -4.07 -3.22
CA VAL A 223 -25.35 -3.63 -3.27
C VAL A 223 -25.97 -3.96 -4.63
N THR A 224 -27.21 -4.46 -4.61
CA THR A 224 -27.92 -4.87 -5.84
C THR A 224 -28.60 -3.68 -6.53
N SER A 225 -29.11 -2.72 -5.77
CA SER A 225 -29.75 -1.50 -6.30
C SER A 225 -29.60 -0.30 -5.37
N MET A 226 -29.43 0.88 -5.96
CA MET A 226 -29.26 2.17 -5.26
C MET A 226 -30.61 2.78 -4.89
N THR A 227 -31.33 2.13 -3.97
CA THR A 227 -32.61 2.65 -3.45
C THR A 227 -32.38 3.76 -2.41
N PRO A 228 -33.36 4.64 -2.13
CA PRO A 228 -33.20 5.71 -1.15
C PRO A 228 -32.71 5.25 0.24
N PRO A 229 -33.21 4.12 0.82
CA PRO A 229 -32.68 3.61 2.09
C PRO A 229 -31.21 3.18 2.03
N VAL A 230 -30.79 2.58 0.91
CA VAL A 230 -29.40 2.15 0.71
C VAL A 230 -28.48 3.34 0.49
N LEU A 231 -28.91 4.31 -0.33
CA LEU A 231 -28.17 5.56 -0.55
C LEU A 231 -27.95 6.32 0.75
N ALA A 232 -28.99 6.47 1.57
CA ALA A 232 -28.85 7.10 2.89
C ALA A 232 -27.82 6.36 3.78
N ALA A 233 -27.91 5.02 3.84
CA ALA A 233 -26.96 4.21 4.59
C ALA A 233 -25.50 4.33 4.08
N LEU A 234 -25.32 4.50 2.77
CA LEU A 234 -24.02 4.68 2.14
C LEU A 234 -23.45 6.09 2.38
N ILE A 235 -24.28 7.14 2.25
CA ILE A 235 -23.88 8.54 2.46
C ILE A 235 -23.40 8.76 3.89
N ASP A 236 -24.07 8.15 4.88
CA ASP A 236 -23.67 8.18 6.30
C ASP A 236 -22.27 7.58 6.55
N ARG A 237 -21.67 6.90 5.56
CA ARG A 237 -20.35 6.27 5.64
C ARG A 237 -19.34 6.88 4.66
N MET A 238 -19.70 7.94 3.94
CA MET A 238 -18.79 8.63 3.03
C MET A 238 -17.96 9.70 3.74
N THR A 239 -16.70 9.82 3.35
CA THR A 239 -15.93 11.04 3.59
C THR A 239 -16.44 12.18 2.69
N PRO A 240 -16.20 13.47 3.02
CA PRO A 240 -16.57 14.58 2.16
C PRO A 240 -16.05 14.44 0.73
N GLN A 241 -14.82 13.94 0.57
CA GLN A 241 -14.21 13.70 -0.73
C GLN A 241 -14.93 12.58 -1.51
N GLU A 242 -15.34 11.51 -0.83
CA GLU A 242 -16.10 10.42 -1.46
C GLU A 242 -17.46 10.89 -1.91
N LEU A 243 -18.15 11.70 -1.09
CA LEU A 243 -19.42 12.30 -1.46
C LEU A 243 -19.26 13.14 -2.75
N ILE A 244 -18.30 14.07 -2.78
CA ILE A 244 -18.02 14.91 -3.96
C ILE A 244 -17.77 14.05 -5.21
N ASN A 245 -16.95 13.01 -5.09
CA ASN A 245 -16.59 12.14 -6.20
C ASN A 245 -17.74 11.24 -6.69
N THR A 246 -18.82 11.11 -5.91
CA THR A 246 -19.92 10.17 -6.17
C THR A 246 -21.26 10.85 -6.39
N LEU A 247 -21.31 12.19 -6.38
CA LEU A 247 -22.52 12.98 -6.64
C LEU A 247 -23.25 12.60 -7.94
N GLY A 248 -22.53 12.20 -8.99
CA GLY A 248 -23.15 11.77 -10.26
C GLY A 248 -23.76 10.37 -10.24
N ALA A 249 -23.50 9.58 -9.20
CA ALA A 249 -24.01 8.22 -9.00
C ALA A 249 -25.08 8.13 -7.90
N LEU A 250 -25.31 9.24 -7.18
CA LEU A 250 -26.39 9.42 -6.21
C LEU A 250 -27.65 9.94 -6.92
#